data_AF-A0A953XP67-F1
#
_entry.id   AF-A0A953XP67-F1
#
_cell.length_a   1.000
_cell.length_b   1.000
_cell.length_c   1.000
_cell.angle_alpha   90.00
_cell.angle_beta   90.00
_cell.angle_gamma   90.00
#
_symmetry.space_group_name_H-M   'P 1'
#
loop_
_entity.id
_entity.type
_entity.pdbx_description
1 polymer ?
#
loop_
_entity_poly.entity_id
_entity_poly.type
_entity_poly.pdbx_seq_one_letter_code
_entity_poly.pdbx_strand_id
1 'polypeptide(L)'
;MADEPAMTAGRRKSVARATKKKATKPALHYTVSMPDPASHTFHVEIKLSGTGEFCVLAFPAWTPGSYKIREFGKNVSGFKAKGAKFEMLDKQRYRISGDCTVSFDYYADELSVRTPHLDDTHGFFLGTNLLPYLEDVNGLPAKADYTVTIKPFKGWKVATSLKGKGSTFHTDNYDVLGDTPFEVGTHSVKSFKVRGIRHDVAFYGYGNFDADRIVTDTKKIVETQAKNFGGLPYNYYLFIHHITPDSGGGLEHLNSCVCAWPSWKFKKEEDYQRFIRLVSHEFFHVWNVKRIRPKILGPFDYSKEQHTKALWIMEGMTQYYERLWCARAGVTKPQMVLDSYAETIDREDNRPGRRVMSLEDSSWLAWTKLYLADENFMNTGVSYYSRGAQVGLLLDAKIRNATGGKRSLDDVMRLAFKRWGWPKPGFAEGEWEKLAEEVAGVKLTALWRDHVRGTKEMHYDEFLDCYGLELTRDKQGNEPWLGINTDERNGALQVIGVHADGPGRKAGLQPRDEILAIDGNKVSGKSFSDRVSDLKPGAQCTLTLFRRERLVSAQLKVATQPAGKLKLQVSKKQTPQQKRNFRKWMGPG
;
A
#
# COMPACT_ATOMS: atom_id res chain seq x y z
N MET A 1 82.81 -1.32 47.80
CA MET A 1 83.80 -1.81 46.82
C MET A 1 83.10 -2.85 45.98
N ALA A 2 82.64 -2.44 44.81
CA ALA A 2 81.97 -3.30 43.86
C ALA A 2 82.51 -2.89 42.48
N ASP A 3 83.21 -3.81 41.84
CA ASP A 3 83.52 -3.83 40.42
C ASP A 3 82.88 -5.10 39.83
N GLU A 4 82.40 -4.96 38.59
CA GLU A 4 81.62 -5.94 37.81
C GLU A 4 82.37 -7.25 37.51
N PRO A 5 81.68 -8.27 36.92
CA PRO A 5 81.75 -8.34 35.46
C PRO A 5 80.46 -8.78 34.72
N ALA A 6 80.24 -8.08 33.60
CA ALA A 6 79.79 -8.48 32.26
C ALA A 6 78.96 -9.77 31.98
N MET A 7 77.75 -9.52 31.46
CA MET A 7 77.07 -10.04 30.26
C MET A 7 77.10 -11.54 29.88
N THR A 8 75.88 -12.11 29.74
CA THR A 8 75.50 -12.94 28.58
C THR A 8 74.05 -12.67 28.15
N ALA A 9 73.83 -12.71 26.84
CA ALA A 9 72.67 -12.22 26.12
C ALA A 9 71.42 -13.13 26.20
N GLY A 10 70.27 -12.54 26.55
CA GLY A 10 68.94 -13.18 26.50
C GLY A 10 68.15 -12.79 25.24
N ARG A 11 67.76 -13.81 24.46
CA ARG A 11 66.90 -13.75 23.27
C ARG A 11 65.67 -12.83 23.44
N ARG A 12 65.54 -11.79 22.61
CA ARG A 12 64.27 -11.09 22.35
C ARG A 12 63.33 -12.02 21.58
N LYS A 13 62.25 -12.49 22.23
CA LYS A 13 61.10 -13.08 21.52
C LYS A 13 60.41 -11.97 20.73
N SER A 14 60.42 -12.09 19.41
CA SER A 14 59.63 -11.24 18.52
C SER A 14 58.14 -11.47 18.79
N VAL A 15 57.47 -10.48 19.37
CA VAL A 15 56.01 -10.46 19.42
C VAL A 15 55.54 -10.20 17.98
N ALA A 16 55.01 -11.25 17.34
CA ALA A 16 54.39 -11.15 16.04
C ALA A 16 53.24 -10.13 16.13
N ARG A 17 53.40 -9.01 15.42
CA ARG A 17 52.37 -7.99 15.27
C ARG A 17 51.24 -8.62 14.46
N ALA A 18 50.20 -9.10 15.13
CA ALA A 18 48.98 -9.57 14.48
C ALA A 18 48.45 -8.43 13.59
N THR A 19 48.64 -8.59 12.28
CA THR A 19 48.03 -7.73 11.29
C THR A 19 46.52 -7.90 11.42
N LYS A 20 45.84 -6.91 12.02
CA LYS A 20 44.38 -6.81 11.93
C LYS A 20 44.02 -6.83 10.45
N LYS A 21 43.57 -7.98 9.93
CA LYS A 21 42.93 -8.07 8.61
C LYS A 21 41.83 -7.02 8.61
N LYS A 22 41.97 -6.00 7.75
CA LYS A 22 40.93 -5.00 7.53
C LYS A 22 39.68 -5.78 7.14
N ALA A 23 38.63 -5.72 7.96
CA ALA A 23 37.38 -6.41 7.64
C ALA A 23 36.90 -5.90 6.27
N THR A 24 36.90 -6.78 5.28
CA THR A 24 36.37 -6.49 3.95
C THR A 24 34.87 -6.31 4.08
N LYS A 25 34.33 -5.21 3.55
CA LYS A 25 32.88 -5.00 3.47
C LYS A 25 32.27 -6.20 2.72
N PRO A 26 31.23 -6.86 3.24
CA PRO A 26 30.58 -7.95 2.53
C PRO A 26 30.01 -7.47 1.20
N ALA A 27 29.99 -8.34 0.20
CA ALA A 27 29.37 -8.08 -1.08
C ALA A 27 28.59 -9.31 -1.57
N LEU A 28 27.40 -9.05 -2.12
CA LEU A 28 26.51 -10.01 -2.75
C LEU A 28 26.33 -9.64 -4.22
N HIS A 29 26.66 -10.57 -5.10
CA HIS A 29 26.35 -10.45 -6.52
C HIS A 29 25.28 -11.47 -6.90
N TYR A 30 24.05 -11.01 -7.09
CA TYR A 30 22.92 -11.81 -7.57
C TYR A 30 22.95 -11.88 -9.10
N THR A 31 22.84 -13.08 -9.66
CA THR A 31 22.49 -13.31 -11.06
C THR A 31 21.11 -13.94 -11.09
N VAL A 32 20.13 -13.24 -11.67
CA VAL A 32 18.75 -13.73 -11.84
C VAL A 32 18.55 -14.11 -13.30
N SER A 33 18.11 -15.33 -13.56
CA SER A 33 17.90 -15.85 -14.90
C SER A 33 16.56 -16.56 -15.04
N MET A 34 16.04 -16.56 -16.26
CA MET A 34 14.73 -17.13 -16.63
C MET A 34 14.85 -17.83 -17.99
N PRO A 35 15.59 -18.97 -18.08
CA PRO A 35 15.86 -19.67 -19.33
C PRO A 35 14.62 -20.35 -19.91
N ASP A 36 13.66 -20.74 -19.05
CA ASP A 36 12.36 -21.28 -19.43
C ASP A 36 11.25 -20.58 -18.63
N PRO A 37 10.80 -19.38 -19.05
CA PRO A 37 9.82 -18.61 -18.30
C PRO A 37 8.45 -19.31 -18.14
N ALA A 38 8.09 -20.21 -19.06
CA ALA A 38 6.84 -20.98 -18.96
C ALA A 38 6.83 -21.98 -17.79
N SER A 39 7.99 -22.26 -17.20
CA SER A 39 8.10 -23.04 -15.95
C SER A 39 7.76 -22.24 -14.70
N HIS A 40 7.49 -20.93 -14.84
CA HIS A 40 7.28 -20.00 -13.73
C HIS A 40 8.45 -19.98 -12.72
N THR A 41 9.66 -20.35 -13.14
CA THR A 41 10.81 -20.50 -12.24
C THR A 41 11.97 -19.58 -12.61
N PHE A 42 12.37 -18.72 -11.66
CA PHE A 42 13.64 -18.01 -11.73
C PHE A 42 14.77 -18.90 -11.19
N HIS A 43 15.95 -18.85 -11.82
CA HIS A 43 17.18 -19.38 -11.22
C HIS A 43 18.03 -18.22 -10.70
N VAL A 44 18.35 -18.28 -9.41
CA VAL A 44 19.14 -17.25 -8.71
C VAL A 44 20.48 -17.84 -8.30
N GLU A 45 21.56 -17.17 -8.68
CA GLU A 45 22.91 -17.42 -8.19
C GLU A 45 23.37 -16.21 -7.36
N ILE A 46 24.01 -16.43 -6.22
CA ILE A 46 24.54 -15.37 -5.36
C ILE A 46 25.99 -15.67 -5.05
N LYS A 47 26.90 -14.84 -5.56
CA LYS A 47 28.30 -14.86 -5.15
C LYS A 47 28.45 -14.05 -3.86
N LEU A 48 28.78 -14.73 -2.77
CA LEU A 48 29.04 -14.15 -1.45
C LEU A 48 30.54 -13.92 -1.27
N SER A 49 30.93 -12.71 -0.87
CA SER A 49 32.33 -12.38 -0.59
C SER A 49 32.47 -11.46 0.61
N GLY A 50 33.59 -11.59 1.34
CA GLY A 50 33.88 -10.79 2.53
C GLY A 50 32.94 -11.09 3.70
N THR A 51 32.38 -12.30 3.79
CA THR A 51 31.36 -12.67 4.79
C THR A 51 31.93 -13.12 6.14
N GLY A 52 33.24 -13.39 6.23
CA GLY A 52 33.89 -13.90 7.44
C GLY A 52 33.87 -15.42 7.51
N GLU A 53 33.83 -15.98 8.72
CA GLU A 53 33.78 -17.45 8.91
C GLU A 53 32.36 -18.00 8.70
N PHE A 54 31.35 -17.24 9.13
CA PHE A 54 29.94 -17.58 8.96
C PHE A 54 29.12 -16.33 8.68
N CYS A 55 28.05 -16.49 7.90
CA CYS A 55 27.01 -15.50 7.72
C CYS A 55 25.61 -16.15 7.74
N VAL A 56 24.59 -15.32 7.89
CA VAL A 56 23.18 -15.75 7.74
C VAL A 56 22.60 -15.01 6.54
N LEU A 57 22.09 -15.79 5.59
CA LEU A 57 21.34 -15.31 4.44
C LEU A 57 19.84 -15.51 4.73
N ALA A 58 19.07 -14.43 4.70
CA ALA A 58 17.66 -14.43 5.11
C ALA A 58 16.74 -13.92 4.00
N PHE A 59 15.66 -14.67 3.74
CA PHE A 59 14.56 -14.21 2.88
C PHE A 59 13.60 -13.35 3.69
N PRO A 60 13.17 -12.18 3.19
CA PRO A 60 12.09 -11.43 3.82
C PRO A 60 10.80 -12.24 3.96
N ALA A 61 10.08 -12.01 5.06
CA ALA A 61 8.77 -12.61 5.30
C ALA A 61 7.63 -11.74 4.75
N TRP A 62 7.89 -10.46 4.48
CA TRP A 62 6.92 -9.45 4.03
C TRP A 62 7.61 -8.33 3.24
N THR A 63 6.83 -7.43 2.64
CA THR A 63 7.34 -6.28 1.88
C THR A 63 6.74 -4.96 2.37
N PRO A 64 7.53 -3.88 2.57
CA PRO A 64 7.02 -2.55 2.87
C PRO A 64 5.92 -2.11 1.90
N GLY A 65 4.91 -1.40 2.43
CA GLY A 65 3.68 -1.04 1.71
C GLY A 65 2.58 -2.13 1.74
N SER A 66 2.93 -3.36 2.10
CA SER A 66 1.95 -4.46 2.28
C SER A 66 2.14 -5.14 3.63
N TYR A 67 1.43 -4.65 4.65
CA TYR A 67 1.48 -5.12 6.05
C TYR A 67 0.82 -6.50 6.24
N LYS A 68 1.41 -7.54 5.63
CA LYS A 68 1.01 -8.95 5.73
C LYS A 68 2.23 -9.84 5.61
N ILE A 69 2.38 -10.80 6.53
CA ILE A 69 3.37 -11.88 6.39
C ILE A 69 2.95 -12.80 5.23
N ARG A 70 3.88 -13.02 4.30
CA ARG A 70 3.69 -13.79 3.06
C ARG A 70 4.61 -15.00 2.94
N GLU A 71 5.68 -15.04 3.73
CA GLU A 71 6.66 -16.12 3.78
C GLU A 71 7.33 -16.37 2.42
N PHE A 72 8.03 -15.37 1.87
CA PHE A 72 8.60 -15.49 0.52
C PHE A 72 9.61 -16.64 0.36
N GLY A 73 10.24 -17.07 1.44
CA GLY A 73 11.12 -18.25 1.45
C GLY A 73 10.44 -19.55 1.03
N LYS A 74 9.10 -19.65 1.12
CA LYS A 74 8.34 -20.86 0.75
C LYS A 74 8.48 -21.26 -0.73
N ASN A 75 8.86 -20.31 -1.59
CA ASN A 75 8.97 -20.50 -3.04
C ASN A 75 10.35 -20.99 -3.47
N VAL A 76 11.31 -21.08 -2.53
CA VAL A 76 12.69 -21.49 -2.78
C VAL A 76 12.80 -23.01 -2.82
N SER A 77 13.47 -23.53 -3.84
CA SER A 77 13.82 -24.95 -3.95
C SER A 77 15.25 -25.14 -4.45
N GLY A 78 15.80 -26.34 -4.24
CA GLY A 78 17.13 -26.68 -4.78
C GLY A 78 18.30 -25.85 -4.21
N PHE A 79 18.18 -25.32 -2.99
CA PHE A 79 19.22 -24.48 -2.36
C PHE A 79 20.55 -25.22 -2.23
N LYS A 80 21.63 -24.61 -2.73
CA LYS A 80 23.00 -25.13 -2.69
C LYS A 80 23.97 -24.01 -2.31
N ALA A 81 25.07 -24.35 -1.65
CA ALA A 81 26.18 -23.44 -1.36
C ALA A 81 27.51 -24.07 -1.83
N LYS A 82 27.92 -23.77 -3.07
CA LYS A 82 29.16 -24.31 -3.64
C LYS A 82 30.38 -23.69 -2.96
N GLY A 83 31.22 -24.54 -2.36
CA GLY A 83 32.42 -24.12 -1.63
C GLY A 83 32.19 -23.86 -0.13
N ALA A 84 30.97 -24.08 0.37
CA ALA A 84 30.60 -23.87 1.76
C ALA A 84 29.68 -24.98 2.29
N LYS A 85 29.63 -25.12 3.61
CA LYS A 85 28.53 -25.83 4.29
C LYS A 85 27.41 -24.85 4.57
N PHE A 86 26.18 -25.34 4.57
CA PHE A 86 25.02 -24.55 4.98
C PHE A 86 24.08 -25.37 5.87
N GLU A 87 23.31 -24.66 6.68
CA GLU A 87 22.25 -25.19 7.54
C GLU A 87 21.04 -24.26 7.47
N MET A 88 19.85 -24.82 7.26
CA MET A 88 18.60 -24.06 7.36
C MET A 88 18.25 -23.90 8.84
N LEU A 89 18.20 -22.67 9.33
CA LEU A 89 17.91 -22.37 10.73
C LEU A 89 16.41 -22.36 11.01
N ASP A 90 15.62 -21.91 10.04
CA ASP A 90 14.16 -21.88 10.07
C ASP A 90 13.58 -21.70 8.65
N LYS A 91 12.29 -21.38 8.56
CA LYS A 91 11.54 -21.17 7.31
C LYS A 91 12.14 -20.14 6.33
N GLN A 92 13.05 -19.25 6.78
CA GLN A 92 13.56 -18.16 5.94
C GLN A 92 15.07 -17.89 6.07
N ARG A 93 15.78 -18.50 7.04
CA ARG A 93 17.20 -18.23 7.32
C ARG A 93 18.10 -19.43 7.03
N TYR A 94 19.22 -19.15 6.36
CA TYR A 94 20.27 -20.10 6.04
C TYR A 94 21.61 -19.62 6.61
N ARG A 95 22.21 -20.42 7.50
CA ARG A 95 23.58 -20.20 7.97
C ARG A 95 24.56 -20.80 6.96
N ILE A 96 25.57 -20.04 6.55
CA ILE A 96 26.55 -20.43 5.52
C ILE A 96 27.96 -20.20 6.04
N SER A 97 28.88 -21.13 5.77
CA SER A 97 30.29 -21.00 6.14
C SER A 97 31.12 -20.32 5.04
N GLY A 98 31.75 -19.19 5.34
CA GLY A 98 32.71 -18.53 4.45
C GLY A 98 32.14 -18.00 3.13
N ASP A 99 33.05 -17.51 2.28
CA ASP A 99 32.73 -17.01 0.94
C ASP A 99 32.43 -18.17 -0.01
N CYS A 100 31.34 -18.05 -0.77
CA CYS A 100 30.84 -19.14 -1.61
C CYS A 100 29.95 -18.64 -2.74
N THR A 101 29.47 -19.58 -3.56
CA THR A 101 28.37 -19.32 -4.51
C THR A 101 27.13 -20.08 -4.05
N VAL A 102 26.09 -19.35 -3.67
CA VAL A 102 24.76 -19.89 -3.39
C VAL A 102 23.97 -19.98 -4.68
N SER A 103 23.15 -21.02 -4.86
CA SER A 103 22.20 -21.11 -5.96
C SER A 103 20.88 -21.74 -5.52
N PHE A 104 19.77 -21.28 -6.07
CA PHE A 104 18.45 -21.86 -5.85
C PHE A 104 17.50 -21.54 -7.00
N ASP A 105 16.43 -22.32 -7.07
CA ASP A 105 15.28 -22.10 -7.94
C ASP A 105 14.16 -21.42 -7.15
N TYR A 106 13.43 -20.52 -7.78
CA TYR A 106 12.35 -19.76 -7.14
C TYR A 106 11.09 -19.78 -8.01
N TYR A 107 10.02 -20.41 -7.52
CA TYR A 107 8.74 -20.48 -8.21
C TYR A 107 7.92 -19.18 -8.03
N ALA A 108 7.42 -18.64 -9.14
CA ALA A 108 6.82 -17.31 -9.25
C ALA A 108 5.60 -17.34 -10.18
N ASP A 109 4.44 -17.69 -9.63
CA ASP A 109 3.17 -17.81 -10.37
C ASP A 109 2.02 -17.08 -9.63
N GLU A 110 2.32 -15.94 -8.99
CA GLU A 110 1.32 -15.11 -8.33
C GLU A 110 1.39 -13.68 -8.89
N LEU A 111 0.62 -13.40 -9.95
CA LEU A 111 0.56 -12.08 -10.57
C LEU A 111 -0.13 -11.07 -9.63
N SER A 112 0.67 -10.25 -8.94
CA SER A 112 0.20 -9.07 -8.22
C SER A 112 1.31 -8.04 -8.10
N VAL A 113 0.97 -6.82 -7.71
CA VAL A 113 1.96 -5.75 -7.42
C VAL A 113 2.90 -6.06 -6.24
N ARG A 114 2.64 -7.13 -5.48
CA ARG A 114 3.35 -7.49 -4.23
C ARG A 114 4.11 -8.81 -4.32
N THR A 115 3.87 -9.61 -5.35
CA THR A 115 4.32 -11.01 -5.44
C THR A 115 5.01 -11.24 -6.78
N PRO A 116 5.95 -12.18 -6.85
CA PRO A 116 6.67 -12.43 -8.08
C PRO A 116 5.81 -13.25 -9.05
N HIS A 117 5.98 -12.98 -10.34
CA HIS A 117 5.33 -13.70 -11.43
C HIS A 117 6.31 -13.85 -12.59
N LEU A 118 6.28 -14.98 -13.27
CA LEU A 118 7.09 -15.26 -14.45
C LEU A 118 6.27 -16.13 -15.41
N ASP A 119 6.12 -15.72 -16.65
CA ASP A 119 5.52 -16.51 -17.73
C ASP A 119 6.26 -16.23 -19.05
N ASP A 120 5.79 -16.73 -20.19
CA ASP A 120 6.42 -16.52 -21.50
C ASP A 120 6.31 -15.09 -22.05
N THR A 121 5.71 -14.15 -21.30
CA THR A 121 5.54 -12.74 -21.69
C THR A 121 6.31 -11.75 -20.80
N HIS A 122 6.53 -12.08 -19.53
CA HIS A 122 7.35 -11.28 -18.61
C HIS A 122 7.82 -12.04 -17.36
N GLY A 123 8.77 -11.45 -16.65
CA GLY A 123 9.15 -11.74 -15.28
C GLY A 123 9.08 -10.47 -14.43
N PHE A 124 8.29 -10.51 -13.37
CA PHE A 124 8.14 -9.45 -12.37
C PHE A 124 8.56 -9.95 -10.99
N PHE A 125 9.36 -9.17 -10.27
CA PHE A 125 9.67 -9.43 -8.87
C PHE A 125 10.08 -8.16 -8.12
N LEU A 126 9.89 -8.18 -6.81
CA LEU A 126 10.49 -7.22 -5.87
C LEU A 126 11.78 -7.81 -5.30
N GLY A 127 12.74 -6.97 -4.94
CA GLY A 127 13.94 -7.41 -4.24
C GLY A 127 13.61 -8.19 -2.96
N THR A 128 12.57 -7.78 -2.23
CA THR A 128 12.09 -8.46 -1.01
C THR A 128 11.62 -9.89 -1.24
N ASN A 129 11.14 -10.22 -2.43
CA ASN A 129 10.52 -11.50 -2.69
C ASN A 129 11.55 -12.54 -3.14
N LEU A 130 12.53 -12.11 -3.94
CA LEU A 130 13.46 -12.99 -4.64
C LEU A 130 14.90 -12.95 -4.11
N LEU A 131 15.35 -11.82 -3.55
CA LEU A 131 16.76 -11.56 -3.24
C LEU A 131 16.97 -11.53 -1.73
N PRO A 132 17.51 -12.60 -1.12
CA PRO A 132 17.73 -12.61 0.34
C PRO A 132 18.87 -11.67 0.75
N TYR A 133 18.83 -11.17 1.99
CA TYR A 133 19.85 -10.27 2.56
C TYR A 133 20.80 -10.99 3.51
N LEU A 134 21.98 -10.42 3.75
CA LEU A 134 22.85 -10.84 4.86
C LEU A 134 22.37 -10.20 6.15
N GLU A 135 22.19 -10.99 7.21
CA GLU A 135 21.87 -10.46 8.53
C GLU A 135 23.07 -9.76 9.18
N ASP A 136 22.81 -8.66 9.87
CA ASP A 136 23.71 -8.07 10.85
C ASP A 136 23.54 -8.74 12.22
N VAL A 137 24.26 -8.24 13.23
CA VAL A 137 24.21 -8.78 14.60
C VAL A 137 22.84 -8.67 15.28
N ASN A 138 21.92 -7.89 14.72
CA ASN A 138 20.56 -7.68 15.23
C ASN A 138 19.50 -8.43 14.38
N GLY A 139 19.90 -9.21 13.36
CA GLY A 139 18.98 -9.85 12.43
C GLY A 139 18.41 -8.90 11.35
N LEU A 140 18.92 -7.67 11.25
CA LEU A 140 18.52 -6.70 10.24
C LEU A 140 19.44 -6.79 9.00
N PRO A 141 19.08 -6.19 7.86
CA PRO A 141 19.98 -6.18 6.72
C PRO A 141 21.34 -5.53 7.01
N ALA A 142 22.41 -6.28 6.78
CA ALA A 142 23.77 -5.82 6.94
C ALA A 142 24.15 -4.78 5.88
N LYS A 143 25.09 -3.89 6.24
CA LYS A 143 25.75 -3.01 5.27
C LYS A 143 26.65 -3.85 4.36
N ALA A 144 26.25 -4.01 3.11
CA ALA A 144 26.97 -4.75 2.10
C ALA A 144 26.86 -4.05 0.74
N ASP A 145 27.73 -4.41 -0.20
CA ASP A 145 27.56 -4.02 -1.61
C ASP A 145 26.68 -5.06 -2.30
N TYR A 146 25.59 -4.61 -2.91
CA TYR A 146 24.64 -5.45 -3.61
C TYR A 146 24.71 -5.17 -5.11
N THR A 147 24.93 -6.21 -5.91
CA THR A 147 24.90 -6.15 -7.37
C THR A 147 23.87 -7.13 -7.89
N VAL A 148 23.02 -6.72 -8.82
CA VAL A 148 22.03 -7.60 -9.48
C VAL A 148 22.28 -7.59 -10.98
N THR A 149 22.55 -8.76 -11.55
CA THR A 149 22.62 -8.97 -12.99
C THR A 149 21.42 -9.80 -13.43
N ILE A 150 20.62 -9.23 -14.34
CA ILE A 150 19.49 -9.90 -14.96
C ILE A 150 19.94 -10.55 -16.26
N LYS A 151 19.61 -11.84 -16.44
CA LYS A 151 19.69 -12.56 -17.72
C LYS A 151 18.29 -12.67 -18.29
N PRO A 152 17.83 -11.65 -19.07
CA PRO A 152 16.49 -11.64 -19.62
C PRO A 152 16.29 -12.77 -20.62
N PHE A 153 15.07 -13.32 -20.68
CA PHE A 153 14.70 -14.25 -21.73
C PHE A 153 14.63 -13.53 -23.08
N LYS A 154 15.23 -14.13 -24.12
CA LYS A 154 15.15 -13.75 -25.55
C LYS A 154 14.65 -12.32 -25.84
N GLY A 155 15.55 -11.35 -25.83
CA GLY A 155 15.25 -9.97 -26.30
C GLY A 155 14.35 -9.15 -25.37
N TRP A 156 13.93 -9.68 -24.22
CA TRP A 156 13.21 -8.92 -23.21
C TRP A 156 14.03 -7.74 -22.68
N LYS A 157 13.31 -6.69 -22.33
CA LYS A 157 13.86 -5.47 -21.73
C LYS A 157 13.75 -5.52 -20.22
N VAL A 158 14.60 -4.79 -19.52
CA VAL A 158 14.54 -4.63 -18.06
C VAL A 158 14.11 -3.20 -17.76
N ALA A 159 13.05 -3.03 -16.99
CA ALA A 159 12.62 -1.78 -16.39
C ALA A 159 12.76 -1.87 -14.87
N THR A 160 13.61 -1.00 -14.31
CA THR A 160 13.83 -0.88 -12.87
C THR A 160 14.33 0.52 -12.52
N SER A 161 14.07 0.99 -11.30
CA SER A 161 14.59 2.25 -10.78
C SER A 161 15.99 2.14 -10.16
N LEU A 162 16.53 0.92 -10.05
CA LEU A 162 17.86 0.68 -9.51
C LEU A 162 18.93 1.24 -10.45
N LYS A 163 19.95 1.89 -9.89
CA LYS A 163 21.04 2.46 -10.69
C LYS A 163 21.88 1.35 -11.32
N GLY A 164 22.10 1.40 -12.63
CA GLY A 164 22.86 0.37 -13.34
C GLY A 164 23.20 0.73 -14.78
N LYS A 165 23.84 -0.22 -15.47
CA LYS A 165 24.16 -0.15 -16.90
C LYS A 165 23.80 -1.49 -17.56
N GLY A 166 23.07 -1.43 -18.68
CA GLY A 166 22.57 -2.62 -19.34
C GLY A 166 21.66 -3.41 -18.40
N SER A 167 21.99 -4.67 -18.17
CA SER A 167 21.24 -5.55 -17.26
C SER A 167 21.92 -5.74 -15.91
N THR A 168 22.87 -4.88 -15.52
CA THR A 168 23.56 -4.97 -14.22
C THR A 168 23.35 -3.69 -13.41
N PHE A 169 22.93 -3.86 -12.15
CA PHE A 169 22.47 -2.80 -11.25
C PHE A 169 23.15 -2.92 -9.89
N HIS A 170 23.30 -1.80 -9.17
CA HIS A 170 24.06 -1.76 -7.93
C HIS A 170 23.40 -0.86 -6.86
N THR A 171 23.55 -1.25 -5.60
CA THR A 171 23.24 -0.45 -4.40
C THR A 171 24.09 -0.92 -3.22
N ASP A 172 24.31 -0.05 -2.23
CA ASP A 172 25.01 -0.39 -0.99
C ASP A 172 24.04 -0.52 0.22
N ASN A 173 22.75 -0.53 -0.05
CA ASN A 173 21.67 -0.58 0.93
C ASN A 173 20.60 -1.59 0.49
N TYR A 174 20.38 -2.62 1.31
CA TYR A 174 19.35 -3.61 1.05
C TYR A 174 17.95 -3.02 1.08
N ASP A 175 17.65 -2.05 1.94
CA ASP A 175 16.32 -1.41 1.95
C ASP A 175 16.02 -0.77 0.59
N VAL A 176 17.03 -0.27 -0.13
CA VAL A 176 16.87 0.24 -1.50
C VAL A 176 16.67 -0.91 -2.48
N LEU A 177 17.42 -2.02 -2.34
CA LEU A 177 17.27 -3.21 -3.20
C LEU A 177 15.88 -3.84 -3.04
N GLY A 178 15.48 -4.12 -1.80
CA GLY A 178 14.21 -4.71 -1.43
C GLY A 178 13.03 -3.85 -1.87
N ASP A 179 13.18 -2.53 -1.84
CA ASP A 179 12.19 -1.58 -2.31
C ASP A 179 12.18 -1.34 -3.82
N THR A 180 13.01 -2.06 -4.60
CA THR A 180 13.08 -1.82 -6.04
C THR A 180 12.45 -2.99 -6.82
N PRO A 181 11.35 -2.74 -7.57
CA PRO A 181 10.80 -3.73 -8.48
C PRO A 181 11.67 -3.90 -9.74
N PHE A 182 11.55 -5.08 -10.34
CA PHE A 182 12.08 -5.40 -11.66
C PHE A 182 10.94 -5.92 -12.52
N GLU A 183 10.69 -5.24 -13.63
CA GLU A 183 9.82 -5.69 -14.71
C GLU A 183 10.71 -6.08 -15.89
N VAL A 184 10.72 -7.36 -16.26
CA VAL A 184 11.60 -7.91 -17.29
C VAL A 184 10.73 -8.58 -18.34
N GLY A 185 10.59 -8.01 -19.54
CA GLY A 185 9.60 -8.59 -20.46
C GLY A 185 9.40 -7.86 -21.76
N THR A 186 8.20 -8.10 -22.30
CA THR A 186 7.69 -7.55 -23.55
C THR A 186 7.12 -6.13 -23.42
N HIS A 187 7.14 -5.55 -22.22
CA HIS A 187 6.58 -4.24 -21.92
C HIS A 187 7.07 -3.13 -22.88
N SER A 188 6.19 -2.17 -23.13
CA SER A 188 6.54 -0.93 -23.83
C SER A 188 6.92 0.15 -22.80
N VAL A 189 7.75 1.11 -23.21
CA VAL A 189 8.17 2.23 -22.35
C VAL A 189 7.91 3.54 -23.06
N LYS A 190 7.25 4.47 -22.37
CA LYS A 190 7.18 5.89 -22.73
C LYS A 190 7.93 6.71 -21.67
N SER A 191 8.42 7.88 -22.07
CA SER A 191 9.20 8.74 -21.18
C SER A 191 8.71 10.18 -21.23
N PHE A 192 8.82 10.87 -20.10
CA PHE A 192 8.60 12.31 -20.01
C PHE A 192 9.57 12.95 -19.02
N LYS A 193 9.61 14.28 -18.99
CA LYS A 193 10.40 15.04 -18.01
C LYS A 193 9.52 16.00 -17.23
N VAL A 194 9.83 16.12 -15.96
CA VAL A 194 9.30 17.16 -15.05
C VAL A 194 10.48 17.78 -14.35
N ARG A 195 10.61 19.12 -14.42
CA ARG A 195 11.71 19.88 -13.79
C ARG A 195 13.11 19.33 -14.13
N GLY A 196 13.29 18.89 -15.37
CA GLY A 196 14.55 18.30 -15.87
C GLY A 196 14.77 16.82 -15.52
N ILE A 197 13.99 16.25 -14.60
CA ILE A 197 14.13 14.85 -14.15
C ILE A 197 13.33 13.91 -15.07
N ARG A 198 13.99 12.82 -15.49
CA ARG A 198 13.40 11.78 -16.34
C ARG A 198 12.43 10.91 -15.54
N HIS A 199 11.28 10.65 -16.15
CA HIS A 199 10.29 9.69 -15.69
C HIS A 199 10.02 8.72 -16.83
N ASP A 200 9.96 7.43 -16.53
CA ASP A 200 9.55 6.39 -17.47
C ASP A 200 8.24 5.76 -17.02
N VAL A 201 7.44 5.31 -17.98
CA VAL A 201 6.20 4.58 -17.78
C VAL A 201 6.30 3.28 -18.58
N ALA A 202 6.47 2.17 -17.88
CA ALA A 202 6.47 0.83 -18.44
C ALA A 202 5.04 0.27 -18.44
N PHE A 203 4.55 -0.16 -19.60
CA PHE A 203 3.24 -0.79 -19.76
C PHE A 203 3.43 -2.26 -20.12
N TYR A 204 3.03 -3.13 -19.20
CA TYR A 204 2.94 -4.58 -19.39
C TYR A 204 1.46 -5.00 -19.48
N GLY A 205 1.16 -5.95 -20.35
CA GLY A 205 -0.19 -6.45 -20.59
C GLY A 205 -0.88 -5.78 -21.79
N TYR A 206 -2.21 -5.91 -21.85
CA TYR A 206 -3.03 -5.53 -22.99
C TYR A 206 -4.38 -4.98 -22.54
N GLY A 207 -5.03 -4.16 -23.37
CA GLY A 207 -6.31 -3.57 -23.01
C GLY A 207 -6.73 -2.42 -23.91
N ASN A 208 -7.76 -1.69 -23.48
CA ASN A 208 -8.29 -0.51 -24.16
C ASN A 208 -7.76 0.82 -23.59
N PHE A 209 -6.57 0.81 -22.98
CA PHE A 209 -5.96 2.00 -22.39
C PHE A 209 -5.34 2.91 -23.45
N ASP A 210 -5.38 4.22 -23.20
CA ASP A 210 -4.67 5.23 -23.98
C ASP A 210 -3.37 5.59 -23.25
N ALA A 211 -2.26 5.04 -23.73
CA ALA A 211 -0.94 5.25 -23.12
C ALA A 211 -0.49 6.74 -23.17
N ASP A 212 -0.87 7.49 -24.20
CA ASP A 212 -0.49 8.91 -24.32
C ASP A 212 -1.28 9.79 -23.38
N ARG A 213 -2.58 9.51 -23.19
CA ARG A 213 -3.41 10.16 -22.16
C ARG A 213 -2.85 9.88 -20.76
N ILE A 214 -2.53 8.63 -20.45
CA ILE A 214 -1.96 8.24 -19.15
C ILE A 214 -0.65 8.98 -18.87
N VAL A 215 0.28 9.01 -19.83
CA VAL A 215 1.56 9.73 -19.68
C VAL A 215 1.32 11.23 -19.49
N THR A 216 0.41 11.82 -20.27
CA THR A 216 0.10 13.25 -20.20
C THR A 216 -0.47 13.65 -18.85
N ASP A 217 -1.44 12.90 -18.33
CA ASP A 217 -2.09 13.21 -17.06
C ASP A 217 -1.19 12.88 -15.86
N THR A 218 -0.41 11.79 -15.93
CA THR A 218 0.63 11.48 -14.93
C THR A 218 1.63 12.62 -14.82
N LYS A 219 2.12 13.16 -15.95
CA LYS A 219 3.03 14.31 -15.95
C LYS A 219 2.44 15.53 -15.21
N LYS A 220 1.15 15.84 -15.41
CA LYS A 220 0.47 16.95 -14.72
C LYS A 220 0.38 16.72 -13.22
N ILE A 221 0.11 15.48 -12.79
CA ILE A 221 0.09 15.09 -11.38
C ILE A 221 1.49 15.26 -10.77
N VAL A 222 2.53 14.74 -11.43
CA VAL A 222 3.91 14.85 -10.97
C VAL A 222 4.33 16.31 -10.78
N GLU A 223 4.07 17.17 -11.77
CA GLU A 223 4.38 18.61 -11.68
C GLU A 223 3.62 19.29 -10.52
N THR A 224 2.33 18.98 -10.36
CA THR A 224 1.48 19.53 -9.31
C THR A 224 2.00 19.16 -7.92
N GLN A 225 2.28 17.88 -7.68
CA GLN A 225 2.79 17.42 -6.39
C GLN A 225 4.21 17.95 -6.13
N ALA A 226 5.10 17.95 -7.14
CA ALA A 226 6.44 18.52 -7.03
C ALA A 226 6.41 20.00 -6.62
N LYS A 227 5.52 20.79 -7.23
CA LYS A 227 5.32 22.20 -6.88
C LYS A 227 4.93 22.37 -5.41
N ASN A 228 4.06 21.49 -4.88
CA ASN A 228 3.64 21.55 -3.48
C ASN A 228 4.80 21.29 -2.51
N PHE A 229 5.70 20.36 -2.80
CA PHE A 229 6.82 20.02 -1.90
C PHE A 229 8.12 20.78 -2.19
N GLY A 230 8.12 21.67 -3.18
CA GLY A 230 9.30 22.47 -3.55
C GLY A 230 10.31 21.74 -4.44
N GLY A 231 9.94 20.60 -5.05
CA GLY A 231 10.79 19.84 -5.94
C GLY A 231 10.53 18.34 -5.90
N LEU A 232 11.36 17.58 -6.62
CA LEU A 232 11.33 16.12 -6.67
C LEU A 232 12.52 15.57 -5.87
N PRO A 233 12.31 14.66 -4.90
CA PRO A 233 13.38 14.17 -4.02
C PRO A 233 14.13 12.95 -4.60
N TYR A 234 14.28 12.89 -5.93
CA TYR A 234 14.88 11.80 -6.68
C TYR A 234 15.45 12.30 -8.03
N ASN A 235 16.27 11.47 -8.69
CA ASN A 235 16.89 11.81 -9.99
C ASN A 235 16.32 11.02 -11.19
N TYR A 236 15.49 10.02 -10.91
CA TYR A 236 14.79 9.18 -11.88
C TYR A 236 13.56 8.58 -11.18
N TYR A 237 12.46 8.40 -11.91
CA TYR A 237 11.28 7.69 -11.41
C TYR A 237 10.68 6.77 -12.47
N LEU A 238 10.28 5.58 -12.06
CA LEU A 238 9.66 4.59 -12.94
C LEU A 238 8.24 4.25 -12.50
N PHE A 239 7.26 4.48 -13.36
CA PHE A 239 5.91 3.94 -13.21
C PHE A 239 5.83 2.61 -13.94
N ILE A 240 5.36 1.56 -13.27
CA ILE A 240 5.10 0.25 -13.88
C ILE A 240 3.58 0.03 -13.86
N HIS A 241 2.99 -0.19 -15.03
CA HIS A 241 1.58 -0.49 -15.18
C HIS A 241 1.39 -1.92 -15.65
N HIS A 242 0.77 -2.74 -14.81
CA HIS A 242 0.32 -4.10 -15.14
C HIS A 242 -1.15 -4.06 -15.55
N ILE A 243 -1.43 -4.27 -16.83
CA ILE A 243 -2.77 -4.13 -17.39
C ILE A 243 -3.25 -5.50 -17.88
N THR A 244 -3.86 -6.26 -16.97
CA THR A 244 -4.36 -7.62 -17.23
C THR A 244 -5.79 -7.79 -16.69
N PRO A 245 -6.60 -8.76 -17.18
CA PRO A 245 -8.04 -8.82 -16.91
C PRO A 245 -8.45 -8.77 -15.44
N ASP A 246 -7.74 -9.50 -14.57
CA ASP A 246 -8.10 -9.68 -13.15
C ASP A 246 -7.20 -8.88 -12.19
N SER A 247 -6.47 -7.90 -12.72
CA SER A 247 -5.51 -7.15 -11.92
C SER A 247 -6.10 -5.96 -11.17
N GLY A 248 -5.46 -5.58 -10.06
CA GLY A 248 -5.86 -4.44 -9.26
C GLY A 248 -4.87 -4.12 -8.14
N GLY A 249 -4.86 -2.86 -7.71
CA GLY A 249 -4.07 -2.36 -6.59
C GLY A 249 -2.76 -1.69 -7.03
N GLY A 250 -2.07 -1.10 -6.05
CA GLY A 250 -0.76 -0.49 -6.26
C GLY A 250 0.20 -0.82 -5.13
N LEU A 251 1.48 -0.56 -5.39
CA LEU A 251 2.53 -0.62 -4.40
C LEU A 251 3.56 0.48 -4.67
N GLU A 252 3.87 1.20 -3.62
CA GLU A 252 4.72 2.37 -3.62
C GLU A 252 6.19 2.03 -3.33
N HIS A 253 7.10 2.68 -4.07
CA HIS A 253 8.55 2.51 -3.90
C HIS A 253 9.27 3.86 -3.91
N LEU A 254 10.50 3.89 -3.42
CA LEU A 254 11.26 5.12 -3.17
C LEU A 254 11.40 5.99 -4.43
N ASN A 255 11.63 5.33 -5.56
CA ASN A 255 11.84 5.93 -6.89
C ASN A 255 11.03 5.19 -7.99
N SER A 256 9.95 4.51 -7.61
CA SER A 256 9.05 3.84 -8.56
C SER A 256 7.70 3.54 -7.92
N CYS A 257 6.74 3.10 -8.71
CA CYS A 257 5.55 2.43 -8.20
C CYS A 257 5.05 1.40 -9.21
N VAL A 258 4.30 0.42 -8.73
CA VAL A 258 3.59 -0.54 -9.58
C VAL A 258 2.09 -0.30 -9.39
N CYS A 259 1.36 -0.08 -10.48
CA CYS A 259 -0.11 -0.02 -10.44
C CYS A 259 -0.66 -1.08 -11.38
N ALA A 260 -1.56 -1.91 -10.88
CA ALA A 260 -2.23 -2.92 -11.68
C ALA A 260 -3.71 -2.57 -11.91
N TRP A 261 -4.22 -2.77 -13.12
CA TRP A 261 -5.57 -2.35 -13.50
C TRP A 261 -6.21 -3.23 -14.58
N PRO A 262 -7.53 -3.51 -14.52
CA PRO A 262 -8.19 -4.39 -15.48
C PRO A 262 -8.10 -3.90 -16.94
N SER A 263 -7.74 -4.81 -17.85
CA SER A 263 -7.50 -4.57 -19.28
C SER A 263 -8.55 -3.69 -19.97
N TRP A 264 -9.83 -3.88 -19.64
CA TRP A 264 -10.93 -3.28 -20.40
C TRP A 264 -11.63 -2.12 -19.67
N LYS A 265 -11.10 -1.69 -18.52
CA LYS A 265 -11.68 -0.63 -17.67
C LYS A 265 -10.99 0.74 -17.87
N PHE A 266 -10.91 1.20 -19.12
CA PHE A 266 -10.43 2.56 -19.46
C PHE A 266 -11.43 3.38 -20.30
N LYS A 267 -12.37 2.72 -20.99
CA LYS A 267 -13.29 3.39 -21.93
C LYS A 267 -14.30 4.32 -21.24
N LYS A 268 -14.83 3.93 -20.08
CA LYS A 268 -15.71 4.80 -19.29
C LYS A 268 -14.84 5.79 -18.53
N GLU A 269 -15.24 7.06 -18.55
CA GLU A 269 -14.46 8.12 -17.89
C GLU A 269 -14.35 7.86 -16.39
N GLU A 270 -15.38 7.32 -15.74
CA GLU A 270 -15.35 6.96 -14.33
C GLU A 270 -14.30 5.88 -14.02
N ASP A 271 -14.11 4.91 -14.93
CA ASP A 271 -13.10 3.86 -14.77
C ASP A 271 -11.69 4.42 -14.96
N TYR A 272 -11.47 5.27 -15.98
CA TYR A 272 -10.20 5.98 -16.16
C TYR A 272 -9.85 6.86 -14.95
N GLN A 273 -10.83 7.58 -14.41
CA GLN A 273 -10.64 8.46 -13.26
C GLN A 273 -10.29 7.68 -11.99
N ARG A 274 -10.78 6.44 -11.84
CA ARG A 274 -10.34 5.54 -10.76
C ARG A 274 -8.90 5.08 -10.95
N PHE A 275 -8.49 4.76 -12.18
CA PHE A 275 -7.11 4.41 -12.50
C PHE A 275 -6.13 5.56 -12.25
N ILE A 276 -6.38 6.75 -12.81
CA ILE A 276 -5.46 7.88 -12.68
C ILE A 276 -5.37 8.39 -11.22
N ARG A 277 -6.43 8.18 -10.43
CA ARG A 277 -6.42 8.38 -8.98
C ARG A 277 -5.49 7.39 -8.26
N LEU A 278 -5.45 6.13 -8.67
CA LEU A 278 -4.47 5.16 -8.16
C LEU A 278 -3.04 5.61 -8.49
N VAL A 279 -2.77 6.07 -9.71
CA VAL A 279 -1.45 6.61 -10.06
C VAL A 279 -1.07 7.82 -9.19
N SER A 280 -2.04 8.71 -8.91
CA SER A 280 -1.87 9.85 -8.01
C SER A 280 -1.57 9.43 -6.56
N HIS A 281 -2.24 8.37 -6.07
CA HIS A 281 -2.02 7.75 -4.77
C HIS A 281 -0.58 7.24 -4.65
N GLU A 282 -0.19 6.34 -5.55
CA GLU A 282 1.12 5.71 -5.52
C GLU A 282 2.26 6.72 -5.73
N PHE A 283 2.04 7.75 -6.54
CA PHE A 283 3.04 8.80 -6.71
C PHE A 283 3.17 9.69 -5.48
N PHE A 284 2.07 10.01 -4.77
CA PHE A 284 2.15 10.81 -3.55
C PHE A 284 2.95 10.11 -2.46
N HIS A 285 3.00 8.78 -2.51
CA HIS A 285 3.81 8.02 -1.58
C HIS A 285 5.32 8.29 -1.66
N VAL A 286 5.81 8.90 -2.75
CA VAL A 286 7.16 9.48 -2.84
C VAL A 286 7.49 10.28 -1.59
N TRP A 287 6.55 11.09 -1.10
CA TRP A 287 6.70 11.86 0.12
C TRP A 287 6.11 11.12 1.31
N ASN A 288 4.84 10.73 1.28
CA ASN A 288 4.16 10.11 2.41
C ASN A 288 4.35 8.59 2.40
N VAL A 289 4.90 7.96 3.44
CA VAL A 289 5.41 6.56 3.48
C VAL A 289 6.85 6.41 3.04
N LYS A 290 7.22 6.73 1.79
CA LYS A 290 8.61 6.44 1.37
C LYS A 290 9.64 7.35 2.04
N ARG A 291 9.25 8.57 2.42
CA ARG A 291 10.14 9.54 3.07
C ARG A 291 9.62 10.02 4.42
N ILE A 292 8.35 10.39 4.53
CA ILE A 292 7.68 10.69 5.78
C ILE A 292 7.09 9.39 6.31
N ARG A 293 7.65 8.82 7.37
CA ARG A 293 7.17 7.56 7.95
C ARG A 293 7.43 7.47 9.45
N PRO A 294 6.70 6.61 10.17
CA PRO A 294 7.04 6.25 11.54
C PRO A 294 8.45 5.67 11.63
N LYS A 295 9.14 5.94 12.74
CA LYS A 295 10.51 5.44 12.99
C LYS A 295 10.62 3.91 12.97
N ILE A 296 9.55 3.20 13.34
CA ILE A 296 9.51 1.73 13.31
C ILE A 296 9.54 1.16 11.88
N LEU A 297 9.19 1.96 10.87
CA LEU A 297 9.19 1.54 9.46
C LEU A 297 10.50 1.92 8.76
N GLY A 298 11.65 1.82 9.44
CA GLY A 298 12.95 2.13 8.84
C GLY A 298 14.09 2.36 9.85
N PRO A 299 15.14 1.50 9.87
CA PRO A 299 15.34 0.31 9.03
C PRO A 299 14.25 -0.74 9.26
N PHE A 300 13.95 -1.55 8.25
CA PHE A 300 12.90 -2.56 8.35
C PHE A 300 13.43 -3.86 8.95
N ASP A 301 12.69 -4.41 9.92
CA ASP A 301 12.82 -5.82 10.27
C ASP A 301 11.93 -6.65 9.32
N TYR A 302 12.56 -7.32 8.37
CA TYR A 302 11.88 -8.12 7.35
C TYR A 302 11.40 -9.48 7.88
N SER A 303 11.71 -9.85 9.12
CA SER A 303 11.41 -11.18 9.67
C SER A 303 10.04 -11.32 10.33
N LYS A 304 9.44 -10.19 10.73
CA LYS A 304 8.22 -10.18 11.55
C LYS A 304 7.39 -8.91 11.32
N GLU A 305 6.21 -8.90 11.90
CA GLU A 305 5.33 -7.73 11.89
C GLU A 305 6.00 -6.50 12.52
N GLN A 306 5.77 -5.33 11.92
CA GLN A 306 6.21 -4.03 12.41
C GLN A 306 4.97 -3.18 12.72
N HIS A 307 4.50 -3.22 13.96
CA HIS A 307 3.29 -2.54 14.36
C HIS A 307 3.48 -1.02 14.52
N THR A 308 2.50 -0.25 14.03
CA THR A 308 2.45 1.20 14.19
C THR A 308 1.00 1.68 14.25
N LYS A 309 0.73 2.69 15.07
CA LYS A 309 -0.58 3.35 15.18
C LYS A 309 -0.83 4.41 14.11
N ALA A 310 0.13 4.62 13.20
CA ALA A 310 0.19 5.77 12.31
C ALA A 310 -0.13 5.47 10.84
N LEU A 311 -0.60 4.27 10.49
CA LEU A 311 -0.93 3.94 9.09
C LEU A 311 -2.06 4.81 8.54
N TRP A 312 -2.99 5.28 9.36
CA TRP A 312 -4.01 6.25 8.92
C TRP A 312 -3.40 7.58 8.41
N ILE A 313 -2.20 7.97 8.88
CA ILE A 313 -1.46 9.13 8.36
C ILE A 313 -0.86 8.79 7.00
N MET A 314 -0.25 7.60 6.91
CA MET A 314 0.46 7.12 5.73
C MET A 314 -0.47 6.84 4.56
N GLU A 315 -1.65 6.31 4.83
CA GLU A 315 -2.54 5.71 3.84
C GLU A 315 -3.85 6.49 3.76
N GLY A 316 -4.40 6.86 4.91
CA GLY A 316 -5.61 7.67 4.97
C GLY A 316 -5.40 9.09 4.46
N MET A 317 -4.32 9.77 4.86
CA MET A 317 -4.03 11.09 4.30
C MET A 317 -3.64 11.01 2.81
N THR A 318 -2.97 9.95 2.38
CA THR A 318 -2.72 9.70 0.95
C THR A 318 -4.03 9.55 0.20
N GLN A 319 -4.99 8.81 0.74
CA GLN A 319 -6.33 8.70 0.16
C GLN A 319 -7.10 10.04 0.17
N TYR A 320 -6.94 10.89 1.18
CA TYR A 320 -7.46 12.27 1.11
C TYR A 320 -6.82 13.03 -0.06
N TYR A 321 -5.51 12.93 -0.21
CA TYR A 321 -4.74 13.68 -1.18
C TYR A 321 -4.86 13.20 -2.64
N GLU A 322 -5.03 11.90 -2.89
CA GLU A 322 -5.05 11.29 -4.23
C GLU A 322 -6.05 11.99 -5.15
N ARG A 323 -7.23 12.36 -4.61
CA ARG A 323 -8.32 13.03 -5.33
C ARG A 323 -7.99 14.50 -5.58
N LEU A 324 -7.45 15.17 -4.57
CA LEU A 324 -7.11 16.59 -4.63
C LEU A 324 -5.97 16.85 -5.60
N TRP A 325 -4.97 15.98 -5.65
CA TRP A 325 -3.90 16.10 -6.63
C TRP A 325 -4.41 15.99 -8.05
N CYS A 326 -5.35 15.09 -8.31
CA CYS A 326 -5.96 14.99 -9.63
C CYS A 326 -6.77 16.24 -10.02
N ALA A 327 -7.56 16.80 -9.09
CA ALA A 327 -8.26 18.07 -9.35
C ALA A 327 -7.29 19.24 -9.54
N ARG A 328 -6.30 19.39 -8.66
CA ARG A 328 -5.28 20.46 -8.71
C ARG A 328 -4.43 20.39 -9.99
N ALA A 329 -4.25 19.19 -10.54
CA ALA A 329 -3.56 18.96 -11.81
C ALA A 329 -4.45 19.19 -13.04
N GLY A 330 -5.75 19.44 -12.84
CA GLY A 330 -6.73 19.61 -13.92
C GLY A 330 -7.05 18.33 -14.69
N VAL A 331 -6.79 17.15 -14.10
CA VAL A 331 -7.08 15.85 -14.73
C VAL A 331 -8.44 15.28 -14.32
N THR A 332 -8.98 15.74 -13.18
CA THR A 332 -10.31 15.36 -12.67
C THR A 332 -11.15 16.60 -12.44
N LYS A 333 -12.43 16.55 -12.86
CA LYS A 333 -13.37 17.64 -12.60
C LYS A 333 -13.68 17.74 -11.10
N PRO A 334 -13.82 18.96 -10.52
CA PRO A 334 -14.11 19.13 -9.10
C PRO A 334 -15.32 18.35 -8.59
N GLN A 335 -16.41 18.27 -9.37
CA GLN A 335 -17.60 17.51 -8.96
C GLN A 335 -17.31 16.02 -8.78
N MET A 336 -16.48 15.41 -9.64
CA MET A 336 -16.12 13.99 -9.50
C MET A 336 -15.30 13.74 -8.22
N VAL A 337 -14.53 14.73 -7.76
CA VAL A 337 -13.84 14.65 -6.46
C VAL A 337 -14.85 14.68 -5.32
N LEU A 338 -15.82 15.60 -5.36
CA LEU A 338 -16.87 15.70 -4.35
C LEU A 338 -17.72 14.42 -4.28
N ASP A 339 -18.12 13.88 -5.44
CA ASP A 339 -18.87 12.62 -5.54
C ASP A 339 -18.07 11.46 -4.93
N SER A 340 -16.75 11.42 -5.18
CA SER A 340 -15.87 10.41 -4.59
C SER A 340 -15.71 10.53 -3.07
N TYR A 341 -15.71 11.75 -2.53
CA TYR A 341 -15.75 11.95 -1.07
C TYR A 341 -17.08 11.51 -0.49
N ALA A 342 -18.21 11.87 -1.12
CA ALA A 342 -19.53 11.48 -0.68
C ALA A 342 -19.70 9.95 -0.66
N GLU A 343 -19.23 9.24 -1.70
CA GLU A 343 -19.20 7.77 -1.75
C GLU A 343 -18.39 7.16 -0.58
N THR A 344 -17.25 7.78 -0.25
CA THR A 344 -16.40 7.30 0.84
C THR A 344 -17.04 7.52 2.21
N ILE A 345 -17.68 8.68 2.41
CA ILE A 345 -18.44 8.99 3.62
C ILE A 345 -19.59 7.99 3.78
N ASP A 346 -20.39 7.80 2.73
CA ASP A 346 -21.56 6.93 2.77
C ASP A 346 -21.19 5.47 3.09
N ARG A 347 -20.09 4.97 2.51
CA ARG A 347 -19.61 3.61 2.79
C ARG A 347 -19.20 3.43 4.25
N GLU A 348 -18.48 4.38 4.83
CA GLU A 348 -18.05 4.26 6.23
C GLU A 348 -19.21 4.48 7.21
N ASP A 349 -20.10 5.44 6.97
CA ASP A 349 -21.29 5.69 7.78
C ASP A 349 -22.30 4.54 7.77
N ASN A 350 -22.25 3.68 6.75
CA ASN A 350 -23.06 2.46 6.69
C ASN A 350 -22.35 1.22 7.29
N ARG A 351 -21.10 1.36 7.77
CA ARG A 351 -20.34 0.26 8.39
C ARG A 351 -20.50 0.26 9.92
N PRO A 352 -21.10 -0.78 10.53
CA PRO A 352 -21.24 -0.84 11.99
C PRO A 352 -19.89 -0.82 12.74
N GLY A 353 -18.84 -1.39 12.15
CA GLY A 353 -17.49 -1.46 12.73
C GLY A 353 -16.88 -0.11 13.12
N ARG A 354 -17.36 1.01 12.56
CA ARG A 354 -16.90 2.36 12.94
C ARG A 354 -17.13 2.72 14.40
N ARG A 355 -18.10 2.09 15.05
CA ARG A 355 -18.45 2.36 16.45
C ARG A 355 -17.54 1.63 17.44
N VAL A 356 -16.80 0.62 16.99
CA VAL A 356 -16.05 -0.30 17.87
C VAL A 356 -14.55 -0.36 17.61
N MET A 357 -14.04 0.22 16.52
CA MET A 357 -12.60 0.26 16.21
C MET A 357 -12.12 1.68 15.89
N SER A 358 -11.07 2.13 16.59
CA SER A 358 -10.41 3.41 16.35
C SER A 358 -9.47 3.37 15.13
N LEU A 359 -8.95 4.53 14.70
CA LEU A 359 -7.96 4.59 13.62
C LEU A 359 -6.59 4.06 14.05
N GLU A 360 -6.18 4.33 15.29
CA GLU A 360 -4.94 3.79 15.84
C GLU A 360 -5.00 2.26 15.93
N ASP A 361 -6.14 1.69 16.38
CA ASP A 361 -6.32 0.24 16.46
C ASP A 361 -6.36 -0.41 15.08
N SER A 362 -7.05 0.21 14.12
CA SER A 362 -7.07 -0.26 12.73
C SER A 362 -5.66 -0.29 12.13
N SER A 363 -4.85 0.74 12.39
CA SER A 363 -3.45 0.80 11.95
C SER A 363 -2.60 -0.27 12.63
N TRP A 364 -2.74 -0.41 13.95
CA TRP A 364 -1.99 -1.40 14.74
C TRP A 364 -2.30 -2.83 14.30
N LEU A 365 -3.58 -3.14 14.07
CA LEU A 365 -4.09 -4.45 13.70
C LEU A 365 -4.11 -4.69 12.19
N ALA A 366 -3.45 -3.86 11.38
CA ALA A 366 -3.40 -4.00 9.93
C ALA A 366 -3.02 -5.43 9.49
N TRP A 367 -1.97 -5.98 10.11
CA TRP A 367 -1.43 -7.32 9.90
C TRP A 367 -2.45 -8.46 10.01
N THR A 368 -3.53 -8.24 10.76
CA THR A 368 -4.59 -9.23 10.98
C THR A 368 -5.93 -8.70 10.52
N LYS A 369 -6.53 -7.77 11.27
CA LYS A 369 -7.92 -7.31 11.04
C LYS A 369 -8.17 -6.71 9.67
N LEU A 370 -7.18 -6.08 9.03
CA LEU A 370 -7.36 -5.51 7.69
C LEU A 370 -6.86 -6.43 6.58
N TYR A 371 -5.60 -6.88 6.63
CA TYR A 371 -5.00 -7.70 5.57
C TYR A 371 -5.47 -9.17 5.58
N LEU A 372 -6.07 -9.63 6.68
CA LEU A 372 -6.76 -10.91 6.82
C LEU A 372 -8.23 -10.70 7.22
N ALA A 373 -8.85 -9.62 6.75
CA ALA A 373 -10.26 -9.32 7.01
C ALA A 373 -11.17 -10.49 6.62
N ASP A 374 -12.05 -10.88 7.53
CA ASP A 374 -13.10 -11.88 7.31
C ASP A 374 -14.45 -11.23 6.97
N GLU A 375 -15.47 -12.05 6.77
CA GLU A 375 -16.83 -11.59 6.43
C GLU A 375 -17.48 -10.74 7.55
N ASN A 376 -16.92 -10.75 8.77
CA ASN A 376 -17.39 -9.97 9.91
C ASN A 376 -16.63 -8.65 10.11
N PHE A 377 -15.63 -8.34 9.27
CA PHE A 377 -14.87 -7.08 9.35
C PHE A 377 -15.78 -5.85 9.23
N MET A 378 -16.84 -5.91 8.41
CA MET A 378 -17.83 -4.82 8.31
C MET A 378 -18.49 -4.47 9.64
N ASN A 379 -18.62 -5.43 10.57
CA ASN A 379 -19.24 -5.20 11.86
C ASN A 379 -18.25 -4.85 12.97
N THR A 380 -16.97 -5.16 12.77
CA THR A 380 -15.96 -5.16 13.84
C THR A 380 -14.78 -4.25 13.57
N GLY A 381 -14.66 -3.68 12.37
CA GLY A 381 -13.52 -2.85 12.01
C GLY A 381 -13.84 -1.70 11.06
N VAL A 382 -12.83 -0.89 10.84
CA VAL A 382 -12.78 0.19 9.83
C VAL A 382 -11.47 0.12 9.08
N SER A 383 -11.47 0.61 7.85
CA SER A 383 -10.22 0.81 7.13
C SER A 383 -9.58 2.13 7.56
N TYR A 384 -8.31 2.08 7.97
CA TYR A 384 -7.52 3.27 8.26
C TYR A 384 -7.30 4.14 7.01
N TYR A 385 -7.54 3.61 5.80
CA TYR A 385 -7.56 4.40 4.57
C TYR A 385 -8.76 5.35 4.56
N SER A 386 -9.97 4.80 4.53
CA SER A 386 -11.19 5.58 4.30
C SER A 386 -11.54 6.48 5.48
N ARG A 387 -11.48 5.95 6.71
CA ARG A 387 -11.70 6.77 7.91
C ARG A 387 -10.54 7.75 8.14
N GLY A 388 -9.31 7.37 7.78
CA GLY A 388 -8.16 8.27 7.84
C GLY A 388 -8.27 9.43 6.84
N ALA A 389 -8.84 9.20 5.65
CA ALA A 389 -9.12 10.26 4.68
C ALA A 389 -10.15 11.27 5.19
N GLN A 390 -11.18 10.81 5.91
CA GLN A 390 -12.15 11.70 6.57
C GLN A 390 -11.49 12.54 7.67
N VAL A 391 -10.62 11.94 8.48
CA VAL A 391 -9.81 12.68 9.46
C VAL A 391 -8.87 13.67 8.78
N GLY A 392 -8.29 13.33 7.62
CA GLY A 392 -7.50 14.24 6.80
C GLY A 392 -8.29 15.48 6.37
N LEU A 393 -9.53 15.29 5.89
CA LEU A 393 -10.43 16.38 5.53
C LEU A 393 -10.81 17.25 6.74
N LEU A 394 -11.16 16.64 7.87
CA LEU A 394 -11.45 17.33 9.13
C LEU A 394 -10.24 18.14 9.62
N LEU A 395 -9.04 17.56 9.57
CA LEU A 395 -7.81 18.21 10.01
C LEU A 395 -7.47 19.42 9.13
N ASP A 396 -7.58 19.28 7.81
CA ASP A 396 -7.38 20.39 6.87
C ASP A 396 -8.35 21.55 7.16
N ALA A 397 -9.63 21.25 7.38
CA ALA A 397 -10.64 22.25 7.73
C ALA A 397 -10.35 22.95 9.06
N LYS A 398 -9.96 22.20 10.10
CA LYS A 398 -9.61 22.79 11.41
C LYS A 398 -8.39 23.72 11.30
N ILE A 399 -7.36 23.34 10.55
CA ILE A 399 -6.17 24.19 10.32
C ILE A 399 -6.57 25.47 9.57
N ARG A 400 -7.40 25.35 8.53
CA ARG A 400 -7.88 26.52 7.78
C ARG A 400 -8.70 27.45 8.67
N ASN A 401 -9.64 26.93 9.44
CA ASN A 401 -10.45 27.74 10.34
C ASN A 401 -9.61 28.46 11.40
N ALA A 402 -8.68 27.75 12.04
CA ALA A 402 -7.78 28.32 13.05
C ALA A 402 -6.84 29.42 12.51
N THR A 403 -6.52 29.36 11.21
CA THR A 403 -5.54 30.27 10.59
C THR A 403 -6.15 31.27 9.60
N GLY A 404 -7.49 31.35 9.52
CA GLY A 404 -8.19 32.19 8.54
C GLY A 404 -7.90 31.80 7.08
N GLY A 405 -7.60 30.52 6.82
CA GLY A 405 -7.26 29.98 5.51
C GLY A 405 -5.85 30.33 5.02
N LYS A 406 -4.96 30.74 5.95
CA LYS A 406 -3.54 31.00 5.65
C LYS A 406 -2.70 29.72 5.58
N ARG A 407 -3.03 28.71 6.38
CA ARG A 407 -2.38 27.39 6.39
C ARG A 407 -3.39 26.28 6.12
N SER A 408 -2.89 25.12 5.73
CA SER A 408 -3.68 23.91 5.46
C SER A 408 -2.92 22.65 5.89
N LEU A 409 -3.50 21.47 5.65
CA LEU A 409 -2.78 20.21 5.79
C LEU A 409 -1.54 20.16 4.87
N ASP A 410 -1.52 20.92 3.77
CA ASP A 410 -0.36 21.02 2.88
C ASP A 410 0.87 21.58 3.61
N ASP A 411 0.68 22.51 4.57
CA ASP A 411 1.75 23.04 5.41
C ASP A 411 2.28 21.99 6.39
N VAL A 412 1.39 21.14 6.94
CA VAL A 412 1.78 20.03 7.81
C VAL A 412 2.63 19.03 7.02
N MET A 413 2.18 18.60 5.83
CA MET A 413 2.93 17.65 5.00
C MET A 413 4.30 18.19 4.61
N ARG A 414 4.40 19.47 4.24
CA ARG A 414 5.68 20.13 3.93
C ARG A 414 6.60 20.19 5.15
N LEU A 415 6.07 20.55 6.32
CA LEU A 415 6.88 20.61 7.54
C LEU A 415 7.32 19.22 8.00
N ALA A 416 6.46 18.21 7.89
CA ALA A 416 6.77 16.81 8.13
C ALA A 416 7.91 16.34 7.22
N PHE A 417 7.82 16.62 5.92
CA PHE A 417 8.87 16.30 4.97
C PHE A 417 10.20 16.95 5.33
N LYS A 418 10.18 18.26 5.65
CA LYS A 418 11.38 18.99 6.08
C LYS A 418 11.97 18.40 7.37
N ARG A 419 11.15 18.03 8.35
CA ARG A 419 11.58 17.57 9.67
C ARG A 419 12.06 16.12 9.66
N TRP A 420 11.36 15.24 8.94
CA TRP A 420 11.49 13.79 9.06
C TRP A 420 11.71 13.04 7.75
N GLY A 421 11.70 13.72 6.60
CA GLY A 421 11.90 13.09 5.29
C GLY A 421 13.19 12.27 5.25
N TRP A 422 13.09 11.03 4.77
CA TRP A 422 14.24 10.15 4.52
C TRP A 422 15.35 10.90 3.77
N PRO A 423 16.63 10.75 4.16
CA PRO A 423 17.21 9.67 4.99
C PRO A 423 17.13 9.86 6.51
N LYS A 424 16.33 10.81 7.01
CA LYS A 424 16.12 10.96 8.47
C LYS A 424 15.32 9.77 9.05
N PRO A 425 15.43 9.49 10.37
CA PRO A 425 14.81 8.32 11.00
C PRO A 425 13.27 8.28 11.06
N GLY A 426 12.55 9.18 10.39
CA GLY A 426 11.09 9.30 10.53
C GLY A 426 10.64 9.92 11.85
N PHE A 427 9.34 9.85 12.13
CA PHE A 427 8.71 10.42 13.33
C PHE A 427 8.42 9.35 14.40
N ALA A 428 8.52 9.74 15.66
CA ALA A 428 8.08 8.91 16.78
C ALA A 428 6.56 9.00 16.97
N GLU A 429 5.96 8.03 17.68
CA GLU A 429 4.54 8.09 18.02
C GLU A 429 4.20 9.39 18.78
N GLY A 430 3.05 9.99 18.46
CA GLY A 430 2.59 11.26 19.04
C GLY A 430 3.23 12.55 18.50
N GLU A 431 4.38 12.47 17.82
CA GLU A 431 5.05 13.67 17.27
C GLU A 431 4.27 14.32 16.12
N TRP A 432 3.52 13.53 15.36
CA TRP A 432 2.67 14.03 14.27
C TRP A 432 1.60 15.01 14.76
N GLU A 433 0.96 14.72 15.89
CA GLU A 433 -0.09 15.57 16.46
C GLU A 433 0.48 16.92 16.87
N LYS A 434 1.65 16.92 17.50
CA LYS A 434 2.36 18.15 17.87
C LYS A 434 2.72 18.99 16.65
N LEU A 435 3.16 18.35 15.57
CA LEU A 435 3.44 19.02 14.30
C LEU A 435 2.19 19.68 13.71
N ALA A 436 1.06 18.98 13.71
CA ALA A 436 -0.21 19.51 13.22
C ALA A 436 -0.70 20.70 14.07
N GLU A 437 -0.58 20.60 15.41
CA GLU A 437 -0.90 21.70 16.33
C GLU A 437 0.03 22.92 16.14
N GLU A 438 1.32 22.69 15.90
CA GLU A 438 2.29 23.76 15.58
C GLU A 438 1.88 24.53 14.32
N VAL A 439 1.44 23.82 13.29
CA VAL A 439 0.95 24.44 12.05
C VAL A 439 -0.38 25.15 12.28
N ALA A 440 -1.31 24.54 13.02
CA ALA A 440 -2.63 25.12 13.31
C ALA A 440 -2.54 26.36 14.24
N GLY A 441 -1.52 26.42 15.10
CA GLY A 441 -1.40 27.45 16.13
C GLY A 441 -2.35 27.27 17.33
N VAL A 442 -3.05 26.12 17.39
CA VAL A 442 -4.03 25.79 18.44
C VAL A 442 -3.94 24.31 18.78
N LYS A 443 -4.44 23.94 19.97
CA LYS A 443 -4.60 22.54 20.37
C LYS A 443 -5.73 21.86 19.61
N LEU A 444 -5.50 20.61 19.22
CA LEU A 444 -6.44 19.78 18.46
C LEU A 444 -6.87 18.54 19.26
N THR A 445 -6.73 18.58 20.59
CA THR A 445 -6.94 17.48 21.53
C THR A 445 -8.25 16.71 21.32
N ALA A 446 -9.36 17.41 21.07
CA ALA A 446 -10.66 16.77 20.84
C ALA A 446 -10.66 15.90 19.57
N LEU A 447 -10.01 16.34 18.49
CA LEU A 447 -9.91 15.57 17.25
C LEU A 447 -9.14 14.26 17.49
N TRP A 448 -7.99 14.35 18.17
CA TRP A 448 -7.17 13.17 18.46
C TRP A 448 -7.89 12.18 19.37
N ARG A 449 -8.51 12.67 20.45
CA ARG A 449 -9.27 11.84 21.39
C ARG A 449 -10.48 11.19 20.72
N ASP A 450 -11.27 11.96 19.97
CA ASP A 450 -12.59 11.52 19.53
C ASP A 450 -12.54 10.69 18.23
N HIS A 451 -11.62 11.01 17.32
CA HIS A 451 -11.62 10.45 15.95
C HIS A 451 -10.37 9.68 15.55
N VAL A 452 -9.27 9.80 16.32
CA VAL A 452 -8.05 9.00 16.09
C VAL A 452 -7.96 7.84 17.09
N ARG A 453 -8.12 8.13 18.38
CA ARG A 453 -8.12 7.14 19.48
C ARG A 453 -9.51 6.65 19.87
N GLY A 454 -10.53 7.45 19.56
CA GLY A 454 -11.92 7.16 19.85
C GLY A 454 -12.70 6.70 18.63
N THR A 455 -13.97 6.38 18.88
CA THR A 455 -14.93 5.96 17.84
C THR A 455 -16.10 6.93 17.71
N LYS A 456 -15.98 8.15 18.24
CA LYS A 456 -17.06 9.14 18.20
C LYS A 456 -17.45 9.42 16.74
N GLU A 457 -18.76 9.42 16.49
CA GLU A 457 -19.33 9.73 15.18
C GLU A 457 -18.91 11.14 14.72
N MET A 458 -18.67 11.29 13.41
CA MET A 458 -18.27 12.57 12.83
C MET A 458 -19.51 13.39 12.45
N HIS A 459 -19.51 14.68 12.79
CA HIS A 459 -20.50 15.65 12.33
C HIS A 459 -19.93 16.40 11.12
N TYR A 460 -20.23 15.91 9.92
CA TYR A 460 -19.61 16.40 8.67
C TYR A 460 -19.82 17.89 8.42
N ASP A 461 -20.99 18.43 8.76
CA ASP A 461 -21.33 19.84 8.55
C ASP A 461 -20.33 20.78 9.24
N GLU A 462 -19.78 20.39 10.39
CA GLU A 462 -18.83 21.22 11.16
C GLU A 462 -17.54 21.55 10.38
N PHE A 463 -17.13 20.69 9.45
CA PHE A 463 -15.90 20.86 8.70
C PHE A 463 -16.10 21.03 7.20
N LEU A 464 -17.22 20.57 6.66
CA LEU A 464 -17.62 20.88 5.28
C LEU A 464 -17.97 22.37 5.11
N ASP A 465 -18.51 23.02 6.14
CA ASP A 465 -18.78 24.46 6.14
C ASP A 465 -17.52 25.30 5.91
N CYS A 466 -16.32 24.85 6.31
CA CYS A 466 -15.06 25.54 6.02
C CYS A 466 -14.86 25.82 4.51
N TYR A 467 -15.38 24.93 3.67
CA TYR A 467 -15.33 25.02 2.21
C TYR A 467 -16.67 25.48 1.61
N GLY A 468 -17.68 25.72 2.44
CA GLY A 468 -19.06 25.98 2.04
C GLY A 468 -19.62 24.86 1.16
N LEU A 469 -19.42 23.62 1.62
CA LEU A 469 -19.98 22.43 1.04
C LEU A 469 -21.20 21.97 1.85
N GLU A 470 -22.18 21.42 1.15
CA GLU A 470 -23.39 20.84 1.73
C GLU A 470 -23.43 19.34 1.44
N LEU A 471 -23.67 18.55 2.49
CA LEU A 471 -23.87 17.12 2.40
C LEU A 471 -25.37 16.83 2.40
N THR A 472 -25.86 16.22 1.33
CA THR A 472 -27.28 15.89 1.16
C THR A 472 -27.45 14.43 0.80
N ARG A 473 -28.65 13.88 0.93
CA ARG A 473 -29.00 12.57 0.36
C ARG A 473 -29.87 12.78 -0.87
N ASP A 474 -29.63 11.99 -1.91
CA ASP A 474 -30.36 12.10 -3.17
C ASP A 474 -31.82 11.63 -3.08
N LYS A 475 -32.13 10.78 -2.10
CA LYS A 475 -33.48 10.29 -1.80
C LYS A 475 -33.65 10.13 -0.29
N GLN A 476 -34.89 10.28 0.18
CA GLN A 476 -35.27 9.82 1.51
C GLN A 476 -35.28 8.28 1.53
N GLY A 477 -34.79 7.68 2.62
CA GLY A 477 -34.72 6.23 2.76
C GLY A 477 -36.10 5.61 2.88
N ASN A 478 -36.55 4.93 1.83
CA ASN A 478 -37.77 4.13 1.79
C ASN A 478 -37.59 2.79 1.07
N GLU A 479 -36.37 2.47 0.61
CA GLU A 479 -36.08 1.23 -0.12
C GLU A 479 -36.04 0.04 0.87
N PRO A 480 -36.57 -1.14 0.49
CA PRO A 480 -36.52 -2.33 1.32
C PRO A 480 -35.08 -2.83 1.53
N TRP A 481 -34.77 -3.23 2.75
CA TRP A 481 -33.42 -3.65 3.15
C TRP A 481 -33.45 -4.92 3.99
N LEU A 482 -32.66 -5.90 3.56
CA LEU A 482 -32.52 -7.19 4.23
C LEU A 482 -31.30 -7.25 5.18
N GLY A 483 -30.45 -6.22 5.22
CA GLY A 483 -29.29 -6.20 6.11
C GLY A 483 -28.21 -7.23 5.76
N ILE A 484 -28.10 -7.60 4.49
CA ILE A 484 -27.09 -8.52 3.97
C ILE A 484 -26.43 -7.97 2.73
N ASN A 485 -25.17 -8.36 2.52
CA ASN A 485 -24.45 -8.17 1.27
C ASN A 485 -24.31 -9.52 0.59
N THR A 486 -24.50 -9.57 -0.72
CA THR A 486 -24.46 -10.80 -1.51
C THR A 486 -23.52 -10.66 -2.71
N ASP A 487 -22.99 -11.77 -3.18
CA ASP A 487 -22.13 -11.84 -4.36
C ASP A 487 -22.34 -13.19 -5.08
N GLU A 488 -22.08 -13.23 -6.40
CA GLU A 488 -22.11 -14.50 -7.14
C GLU A 488 -20.76 -15.19 -7.04
N ARG A 489 -20.72 -16.36 -6.42
CA ARG A 489 -19.52 -17.18 -6.26
C ARG A 489 -19.80 -18.60 -6.74
N ASN A 490 -18.99 -19.09 -7.68
CA ASN A 490 -19.14 -20.43 -8.28
C ASN A 490 -20.56 -20.70 -8.82
N GLY A 491 -21.23 -19.68 -9.36
CA GLY A 491 -22.59 -19.78 -9.88
C GLY A 491 -23.71 -19.72 -8.83
N ALA A 492 -23.39 -19.56 -7.54
CA ALA A 492 -24.35 -19.42 -6.44
C ALA A 492 -24.38 -17.98 -5.91
N LEU A 493 -25.58 -17.50 -5.56
CA LEU A 493 -25.76 -16.22 -4.87
C LEU A 493 -25.46 -16.38 -3.38
N GLN A 494 -24.24 -16.05 -2.97
CA GLN A 494 -23.80 -16.21 -1.59
C GLN A 494 -23.92 -14.93 -0.78
N VAL A 495 -24.32 -15.06 0.48
CA VAL A 495 -24.20 -13.99 1.48
C VAL A 495 -22.72 -13.80 1.82
N ILE A 496 -22.18 -12.62 1.54
CA ILE A 496 -20.77 -12.26 1.83
C ILE A 496 -20.63 -11.38 3.08
N GLY A 497 -21.73 -10.90 3.63
CA GLY A 497 -21.74 -10.10 4.84
C GLY A 497 -23.14 -9.96 5.41
N VAL A 498 -23.23 -9.87 6.74
CA VAL A 498 -24.51 -9.71 7.45
C VAL A 498 -24.33 -8.55 8.42
N HIS A 499 -25.13 -7.50 8.29
CA HIS A 499 -25.08 -6.34 9.16
C HIS A 499 -25.52 -6.72 10.57
N ALA A 500 -24.71 -6.39 11.59
CA ALA A 500 -24.96 -6.76 12.99
C ALA A 500 -26.34 -6.33 13.51
N ASP A 501 -26.82 -5.15 13.10
CA ASP A 501 -28.11 -4.60 13.53
C ASP A 501 -29.25 -4.85 12.51
N GLY A 502 -28.92 -5.49 11.39
CA GLY A 502 -29.81 -5.67 10.25
C GLY A 502 -30.82 -6.83 10.41
N PRO A 503 -31.90 -6.85 9.61
CA PRO A 503 -32.93 -7.88 9.73
C PRO A 503 -32.42 -9.28 9.37
N GLY A 504 -31.46 -9.41 8.45
CA GLY A 504 -30.80 -10.67 8.13
C GLY A 504 -30.12 -11.32 9.33
N ARG A 505 -29.45 -10.53 10.19
CA ARG A 505 -28.84 -11.04 11.43
C ARG A 505 -29.90 -11.56 12.40
N LYS A 506 -31.00 -10.82 12.56
CA LYS A 506 -32.13 -11.20 13.44
C LYS A 506 -32.81 -12.50 12.99
N ALA A 507 -32.83 -12.74 11.67
CA ALA A 507 -33.34 -13.98 11.09
C ALA A 507 -32.32 -15.12 11.03
N GLY A 508 -31.12 -14.92 11.59
CA GLY A 508 -30.10 -15.96 11.69
C GLY A 508 -29.39 -16.26 10.38
N LEU A 509 -29.38 -15.34 9.40
CA LEU A 509 -28.54 -15.45 8.20
C LEU A 509 -27.06 -15.39 8.57
N GLN A 510 -26.25 -16.11 7.81
CA GLN A 510 -24.82 -16.26 8.02
C GLN A 510 -24.07 -15.99 6.71
N PRO A 511 -22.83 -15.49 6.79
CA PRO A 511 -21.94 -15.52 5.63
C PRO A 511 -21.85 -16.95 5.07
N ARG A 512 -21.77 -17.04 3.74
CA ARG A 512 -21.75 -18.27 2.93
C ARG A 512 -23.08 -19.03 2.85
N ASP A 513 -24.17 -18.49 3.40
CA ASP A 513 -25.51 -18.95 3.03
C ASP A 513 -25.75 -18.68 1.54
N GLU A 514 -26.28 -19.67 0.82
CA GLU A 514 -26.60 -19.60 -0.61
C GLU A 514 -28.09 -19.35 -0.80
N ILE A 515 -28.45 -18.14 -1.22
CA ILE A 515 -29.85 -17.74 -1.37
C ILE A 515 -30.41 -18.32 -2.67
N LEU A 516 -31.48 -19.10 -2.55
CA LEU A 516 -32.15 -19.75 -3.67
C LEU A 516 -33.43 -19.03 -4.07
N ALA A 517 -34.20 -18.55 -3.09
CA ALA A 517 -35.50 -17.93 -3.34
C ALA A 517 -35.89 -16.88 -2.31
N ILE A 518 -36.76 -15.94 -2.72
CA ILE A 518 -37.47 -14.98 -1.86
C ILE A 518 -38.97 -15.20 -2.03
N ASP A 519 -39.68 -15.47 -0.94
CA ASP A 519 -41.12 -15.78 -0.92
C ASP A 519 -41.50 -16.85 -1.96
N GLY A 520 -40.70 -17.92 -2.02
CA GLY A 520 -40.89 -19.05 -2.93
C GLY A 520 -40.43 -18.80 -4.39
N ASN A 521 -40.00 -17.60 -4.75
CA ASN A 521 -39.56 -17.27 -6.10
C ASN A 521 -38.04 -17.36 -6.23
N LYS A 522 -37.55 -18.14 -7.20
CA LYS A 522 -36.11 -18.32 -7.46
C LYS A 522 -35.42 -16.97 -7.71
N VAL A 523 -34.25 -16.78 -7.12
CA VAL A 523 -33.36 -15.63 -7.36
C VAL A 523 -31.97 -16.06 -7.81
N SER A 524 -31.30 -15.17 -8.53
CA SER A 524 -29.86 -15.22 -8.87
C SER A 524 -29.25 -13.85 -8.60
N GLY A 525 -27.94 -13.67 -8.79
CA GLY A 525 -27.33 -12.34 -8.64
C GLY A 525 -27.92 -11.30 -9.58
N LYS A 526 -28.44 -11.71 -10.74
CA LYS A 526 -29.13 -10.81 -11.67
C LYS A 526 -30.51 -10.36 -11.18
N SER A 527 -31.28 -11.24 -10.53
CA SER A 527 -32.67 -10.95 -10.14
C SER A 527 -32.85 -10.61 -8.66
N PHE A 528 -31.83 -10.80 -7.83
CA PHE A 528 -31.91 -10.59 -6.39
C PHE A 528 -32.23 -9.14 -6.02
N SER A 529 -31.51 -8.18 -6.59
CA SER A 529 -31.73 -6.75 -6.29
C SER A 529 -33.14 -6.30 -6.68
N ASP A 530 -33.62 -6.73 -7.85
CA ASP A 530 -34.97 -6.41 -8.32
C ASP A 530 -36.02 -7.02 -7.40
N ARG A 531 -35.85 -8.29 -7.02
CA ARG A 531 -36.78 -8.97 -6.12
C ARG A 531 -36.80 -8.37 -4.72
N VAL A 532 -35.66 -7.92 -4.20
CA VAL A 532 -35.61 -7.19 -2.93
C VAL A 532 -36.37 -5.88 -3.05
N SER A 533 -36.23 -5.17 -4.17
CA SER A 533 -36.88 -3.88 -4.42
C SER A 533 -38.40 -3.96 -4.47
N ASP A 534 -38.96 -5.12 -4.83
CA ASP A 534 -40.42 -5.38 -4.81
C ASP A 534 -40.99 -5.54 -3.39
N LEU A 535 -40.15 -5.74 -2.38
CA LEU A 535 -40.59 -5.92 -1.00
C LEU A 535 -41.03 -4.60 -0.36
N LYS A 536 -41.89 -4.69 0.65
CA LYS A 536 -42.33 -3.53 1.43
C LYS A 536 -41.63 -3.48 2.78
N PRO A 537 -41.01 -2.35 3.17
CA PRO A 537 -40.53 -2.17 4.54
C PRO A 537 -41.63 -2.49 5.56
N GLY A 538 -41.27 -3.25 6.60
CA GLY A 538 -42.18 -3.73 7.63
C GLY A 538 -42.89 -5.05 7.32
N ALA A 539 -42.91 -5.51 6.06
CA ALA A 539 -43.47 -6.81 5.69
C ALA A 539 -42.57 -7.96 6.15
N GLN A 540 -43.18 -9.15 6.30
CA GLN A 540 -42.43 -10.40 6.47
C GLN A 540 -42.03 -10.92 5.09
N CYS A 541 -40.80 -11.44 4.95
CA CYS A 541 -40.39 -12.23 3.81
C CYS A 541 -39.68 -13.52 4.26
N THR A 542 -39.72 -14.55 3.41
CA THR A 542 -39.04 -15.82 3.62
C THR A 542 -37.92 -15.97 2.60
N LEU A 543 -36.69 -16.16 3.08
CA LEU A 543 -35.58 -16.59 2.26
C LEU A 543 -35.44 -18.10 2.35
N THR A 544 -35.44 -18.77 1.20
CA THR A 544 -35.04 -20.17 1.08
C THR A 544 -33.59 -20.20 0.65
N LEU A 545 -32.76 -20.90 1.42
CA LEU A 545 -31.31 -20.91 1.22
C LEU A 545 -30.71 -22.28 1.52
N PHE A 546 -29.54 -22.54 0.95
CA PHE A 546 -28.66 -23.59 1.44
C PHE A 546 -27.69 -23.03 2.47
N ARG A 547 -27.64 -23.68 3.64
CA ARG A 547 -26.57 -23.50 4.60
C ARG A 547 -25.71 -24.74 4.57
N ARG A 548 -24.54 -24.63 3.95
CA ARG A 548 -23.79 -25.82 3.50
C ARG A 548 -24.74 -26.64 2.63
N GLU A 549 -25.01 -27.90 2.98
CA GLU A 549 -25.89 -28.78 2.21
C GLU A 549 -27.33 -28.84 2.75
N ARG A 550 -27.64 -28.09 3.82
CA ARG A 550 -28.96 -28.13 4.43
C ARG A 550 -29.84 -27.00 3.89
N LEU A 551 -31.02 -27.36 3.39
CA LEU A 551 -32.05 -26.39 3.05
C LEU A 551 -32.59 -25.75 4.33
N VAL A 552 -32.61 -24.43 4.38
CA VAL A 552 -33.10 -23.62 5.49
C VAL A 552 -34.08 -22.58 4.96
N SER A 553 -35.14 -22.33 5.72
CA SER A 553 -36.03 -21.19 5.50
C SER A 553 -35.83 -20.18 6.63
N ALA A 554 -35.43 -18.97 6.27
CA ALA A 554 -35.23 -17.86 7.20
C ALA A 554 -36.34 -16.83 7.01
N GLN A 555 -37.13 -16.58 8.05
CA GLN A 555 -38.15 -15.53 8.04
C GLN A 555 -37.56 -14.24 8.61
N LEU A 556 -37.71 -13.13 7.89
CA LEU A 556 -37.30 -11.81 8.36
C LEU A 556 -38.34 -10.74 8.10
N LYS A 557 -38.37 -9.76 9.00
CA LYS A 557 -39.09 -8.51 8.80
C LYS A 557 -38.22 -7.55 8.01
N VAL A 558 -38.64 -7.20 6.80
CA VAL A 558 -37.95 -6.26 5.91
C VAL A 558 -37.81 -4.91 6.61
N ALA A 559 -36.61 -4.35 6.65
CA ALA A 559 -36.37 -3.03 7.22
C ALA A 559 -36.34 -1.96 6.12
N THR A 560 -36.38 -0.71 6.51
CA THR A 560 -36.08 0.40 5.60
C THR A 560 -34.57 0.54 5.51
N GLN A 561 -34.04 0.66 4.30
CA GLN A 561 -32.63 0.99 4.08
C GLN A 561 -32.32 2.34 4.72
N PRO A 562 -31.18 2.50 5.39
CA PRO A 562 -30.65 3.82 5.70
C PRO A 562 -30.63 4.69 4.43
N ALA A 563 -30.90 5.99 4.55
CA ALA A 563 -31.30 6.87 3.46
C ALA A 563 -30.38 6.87 2.22
N GLY A 564 -30.87 7.42 1.09
CA GLY A 564 -30.23 7.35 -0.23
C GLY A 564 -28.79 7.87 -0.29
N LYS A 565 -28.15 7.75 -1.47
CA LYS A 565 -26.71 8.04 -1.62
C LYS A 565 -26.39 9.47 -1.19
N LEU A 566 -25.31 9.61 -0.44
CA LEU A 566 -24.79 10.94 -0.11
C LEU A 566 -24.30 11.65 -1.38
N LYS A 567 -24.55 12.95 -1.41
CA LYS A 567 -24.08 13.90 -2.41
C LYS A 567 -23.43 15.07 -1.71
N LEU A 568 -22.24 15.43 -2.18
CA LEU A 568 -21.50 16.59 -1.70
C LEU A 568 -21.52 17.67 -2.78
N GLN A 569 -21.99 18.86 -2.45
CA GLN A 569 -22.18 19.94 -3.40
C GLN A 569 -21.67 21.27 -2.85
N VAL A 570 -21.29 22.16 -3.75
CA VAL A 570 -20.94 23.54 -3.41
C VAL A 570 -22.20 24.31 -3.07
N SER A 571 -22.24 24.91 -1.87
CA SER A 571 -23.37 25.75 -1.46
C SER A 571 -23.56 26.94 -2.39
N LYS A 572 -24.81 27.24 -2.73
CA LYS A 572 -25.14 28.49 -3.47
C LYS A 572 -24.89 29.75 -2.63
N LYS A 573 -24.78 29.60 -1.30
CA LYS A 573 -24.65 30.70 -0.34
C LYS A 573 -23.24 30.83 0.25
N GLN A 574 -22.21 30.33 -0.43
CA GLN A 574 -20.83 30.42 0.06
C GLN A 574 -20.42 31.85 0.41
N THR A 575 -19.88 32.03 1.61
CA THR A 575 -19.21 33.27 2.03
C THR A 575 -17.93 33.50 1.21
N PRO A 576 -17.40 34.73 1.14
CA PRO A 576 -16.13 34.99 0.48
C PRO A 576 -14.95 34.16 1.03
N GLN A 577 -14.95 33.86 2.34
CA GLN A 577 -13.92 33.00 2.94
C GLN A 577 -14.06 31.55 2.48
N GLN A 578 -15.28 31.01 2.44
CA GLN A 578 -15.56 29.65 1.97
C GLN A 578 -15.14 29.46 0.51
N LYS A 579 -15.47 30.42 -0.37
CA LYS A 579 -15.03 30.42 -1.78
C LYS A 579 -13.50 30.37 -1.90
N ARG A 580 -12.79 31.17 -1.09
CA ARG A 580 -11.32 31.16 -1.06
C ARG A 580 -10.77 29.83 -0.56
N ASN A 581 -11.33 29.28 0.51
CA ASN A 581 -10.92 28.00 1.07
C ASN A 581 -11.12 26.87 0.07
N PHE A 582 -12.31 26.78 -0.55
CA PHE A 582 -12.62 25.80 -1.57
C PHE A 582 -11.65 25.87 -2.76
N ARG A 583 -11.40 27.08 -3.30
CA ARG A 583 -10.44 27.26 -4.41
C ARG A 583 -9.01 26.87 -4.04
N LYS A 584 -8.54 27.21 -2.82
CA LYS A 584 -7.22 26.78 -2.35
C LYS A 584 -7.14 25.28 -2.10
N TRP A 585 -8.26 24.67 -1.72
CA TRP A 585 -8.35 23.24 -1.44
C TRP A 585 -8.35 22.42 -2.73
N MET A 586 -9.27 22.70 -3.67
CA MET A 586 -9.42 21.99 -4.94
C MET A 586 -8.41 22.39 -6.02
N GLY A 587 -7.82 23.58 -5.94
CA GLY A 587 -7.03 24.16 -7.02
C GLY A 587 -7.85 25.05 -7.95
N PRO A 588 -7.25 25.64 -9.00
CA PRO A 588 -7.98 26.37 -10.02
C PRO A 588 -8.89 25.37 -10.76
N GLY A 589 -10.20 25.51 -10.57
CA GLY A 589 -11.22 24.71 -11.26
C GLY A 589 -11.43 25.14 -12.70
#